data_AF-A0A7R9WYU5-F1
#
_entry.id   AF-A0A7R9WYU5-F1
#
_cell.length_a   1.000
_cell.length_b   1.000
_cell.length_c   1.000
_cell.angle_alpha   90.00
_cell.angle_beta   90.00
_cell.angle_gamma   90.00
#
_symmetry.space_group_name_H-M   'P 1'
#
loop_
_entity.id
_entity.type
_entity.pdbx_description
1 polymer ?
#
loop_
_entity_poly.entity_id
_entity_poly.type
_entity_poly.pdbx_seq_one_letter_code
_entity_poly.pdbx_strand_id
1 'polypeptide(L)'
;EFKARMTVKLAVAGAFHTEFMQPAVAGLEEVLAGVEVKKPRIPVISNVDAKPHSDPDTIKQLLATQVTSPVLWENTMDSMLGNGFEEAYELGPGKVTAGILKRFDKQAKCTNIDV
;
A
#
# COMPACT_ATOMS: atom_id res chain seq x y z
N GLU A 1 -21.07 10.93 -10.62
CA GLU A 1 -20.78 12.26 -10.06
C GLU A 1 -20.19 12.07 -8.66
N PHE A 2 -18.96 12.50 -8.41
CA PHE A 2 -18.29 12.28 -7.13
C PHE A 2 -18.82 13.27 -6.09
N LYS A 3 -19.52 12.78 -5.05
CA LYS A 3 -20.10 13.61 -3.98
C LYS A 3 -19.07 13.91 -2.89
N ALA A 4 -18.01 14.64 -3.24
CA ALA A 4 -16.98 15.03 -2.28
C ALA A 4 -17.51 16.14 -1.35
N ARG A 5 -17.46 15.92 -0.03
CA ARG A 5 -17.81 16.94 0.98
C ARG A 5 -16.79 18.09 1.03
N MET A 6 -15.52 17.79 0.76
CA MET A 6 -14.41 18.74 0.79
C MET A 6 -13.28 18.23 -0.10
N THR A 7 -12.60 19.14 -0.79
CA THR A 7 -11.39 18.85 -1.57
C THR A 7 -10.24 19.70 -1.05
N VAL A 8 -9.09 19.08 -0.81
CA VAL A 8 -7.88 19.76 -0.32
C VAL A 8 -6.73 19.45 -1.26
N LYS A 9 -6.02 20.49 -1.72
CA LYS A 9 -4.81 20.32 -2.53
C LYS A 9 -3.68 19.85 -1.63
N LEU A 10 -3.06 18.72 -1.97
CA LEU A 10 -1.89 18.20 -1.26
C LEU A 10 -0.62 18.94 -1.71
N ALA A 11 0.32 19.13 -0.78
CA ALA A 11 1.63 19.70 -1.05
C ALA A 11 2.57 18.62 -1.62
N VAL A 12 2.31 18.20 -2.87
CA VAL A 12 3.06 17.16 -3.58
C VAL A 12 3.58 17.69 -4.91
N ALA A 13 4.69 17.12 -5.38
CA ALA A 13 5.36 17.54 -6.61
C ALA A 13 4.67 17.04 -7.89
N GLY A 14 3.80 16.03 -7.80
CA GLY A 14 3.18 15.42 -8.98
C GLY A 14 1.95 14.58 -8.66
N ALA A 15 1.32 14.07 -9.72
CA ALA A 15 0.16 13.18 -9.66
C ALA A 15 0.60 11.71 -9.48
N PHE A 16 1.09 11.38 -8.29
CA PHE A 16 1.53 10.02 -7.96
C PHE A 16 0.40 9.00 -8.11
N HIS A 17 0.74 7.74 -8.39
CA HIS A 17 -0.23 6.64 -8.55
C HIS A 17 -1.23 6.85 -9.70
N THR A 18 -0.76 7.53 -10.76
CA THR A 18 -1.51 7.74 -12.00
C THR A 18 -0.61 7.48 -13.20
N GLU A 19 -1.23 7.36 -14.38
CA GLU A 19 -0.55 7.24 -15.68
C GLU A 19 0.51 8.34 -15.94
N PHE A 20 0.41 9.51 -15.29
CA PHE A 20 1.43 10.56 -15.42
C PHE A 20 2.80 10.13 -14.91
N MET A 21 2.88 9.09 -14.08
CA MET A 21 4.14 8.54 -13.58
C MET A 21 4.77 7.49 -14.51
N GLN A 22 4.17 7.19 -15.67
CA GLN A 22 4.71 6.19 -16.62
C GLN A 22 6.20 6.37 -16.96
N PRO A 23 6.74 7.60 -17.13
CA PRO A 23 8.17 7.78 -17.40
C PRO A 23 9.11 7.25 -16.31
N ALA A 24 8.63 7.11 -15.07
CA ALA A 24 9.42 6.60 -13.94
C ALA A 24 9.48 5.06 -13.88
N VAL A 25 8.59 4.36 -14.58
CA VAL A 25 8.44 2.90 -14.48
C VAL A 25 9.70 2.19 -14.96
N ALA A 26 10.20 2.52 -16.16
CA ALA A 26 11.37 1.87 -16.74
C ALA A 26 12.62 1.99 -15.86
N GLY A 27 12.85 3.16 -15.25
CA GLY A 27 13.97 3.37 -14.33
C GLY A 27 13.84 2.56 -13.04
N LEU A 28 12.62 2.39 -12.52
CA LEU A 28 12.38 1.53 -11.37
C LEU A 28 12.56 0.05 -11.70
N GLU A 29 12.08 -0.40 -12.86
CA GLU A 29 12.24 -1.78 -13.33
C GLU A 29 13.72 -2.15 -13.47
N GLU A 30 14.54 -1.26 -14.04
CA GLU A 30 15.98 -1.45 -14.15
C GLU A 30 16.65 -1.65 -12.78
N VAL A 31 16.29 -0.81 -11.80
CA VAL A 31 16.81 -0.94 -10.44
C VAL A 31 16.34 -2.25 -9.79
N LEU A 32 15.05 -2.59 -9.91
CA LEU A 32 14.47 -3.81 -9.33
C LEU A 32 15.04 -5.09 -9.95
N ALA A 33 15.49 -5.05 -11.21
CA ALA A 33 16.18 -6.18 -11.83
C ALA A 33 17.45 -6.57 -11.06
N GLY A 34 18.17 -5.59 -10.52
CA GLY A 34 19.38 -5.80 -9.72
C GLY A 34 19.15 -6.16 -8.24
N VAL A 35 17.92 -6.05 -7.73
CA VAL A 35 17.60 -6.33 -6.31
C VAL A 35 17.26 -7.80 -6.12
N GLU A 36 17.89 -8.49 -5.18
CA GLU A 36 17.46 -9.84 -4.79
C GLU A 36 16.21 -9.76 -3.90
N VAL A 37 15.08 -10.27 -4.38
CA VAL A 37 13.85 -10.43 -3.58
C VAL A 37 13.76 -11.89 -3.15
N LYS A 38 13.72 -12.12 -1.84
CA LYS A 38 13.55 -13.47 -1.27
C LYS A 38 12.06 -13.72 -1.04
N LYS A 39 11.65 -14.99 -1.16
CA LYS A 39 10.29 -15.41 -0.81
C LYS A 39 10.00 -15.01 0.64
N PRO A 40 8.99 -14.16 0.88
CA PRO A 40 8.75 -13.66 2.23
C PRO A 40 8.13 -14.76 3.09
N ARG A 41 8.43 -14.73 4.39
CA ARG A 41 7.83 -15.65 5.39
C ARG A 41 6.35 -15.36 5.63
N ILE A 42 5.97 -14.10 5.46
CA ILE A 42 4.60 -13.59 5.60
C ILE A 42 4.25 -12.98 4.25
N PRO A 43 3.14 -13.38 3.60
CA PRO A 43 2.74 -12.79 2.33
C PRO A 43 2.60 -11.27 2.41
N VAL A 44 3.01 -10.57 1.35
CA VAL A 44 2.89 -9.12 1.24
C VAL A 44 1.60 -8.80 0.49
N ILE A 45 0.75 -7.96 1.05
CA ILE A 45 -0.46 -7.49 0.35
C ILE A 45 -0.07 -6.33 -0.57
N SER A 46 -0.35 -6.47 -1.86
CA SER A 46 -0.05 -5.42 -2.85
C SER A 46 -1.15 -4.36 -2.87
N ASN A 47 -0.74 -3.10 -2.97
CA ASN A 47 -1.66 -1.98 -3.15
C ASN A 47 -2.31 -1.94 -4.55
N VAL A 48 -1.76 -2.69 -5.52
CA VAL A 48 -2.28 -2.76 -6.91
C VAL A 48 -3.57 -3.57 -6.98
N ASP A 49 -3.65 -4.69 -6.26
CA ASP A 49 -4.74 -5.65 -6.38
C ASP A 49 -5.36 -6.09 -5.03
N ALA A 50 -4.85 -5.56 -3.91
CA ALA A 50 -5.28 -5.87 -2.55
C ALA A 50 -5.21 -7.37 -2.19
N LYS A 51 -4.30 -8.13 -2.82
CA LYS A 51 -4.13 -9.58 -2.59
C LYS A 51 -2.77 -9.91 -1.95
N PRO A 52 -2.67 -11.02 -1.20
CA PRO A 52 -1.41 -11.50 -0.67
C PRO A 52 -0.56 -12.14 -1.77
N HIS A 53 0.71 -11.75 -1.82
CA HIS A 53 1.70 -12.28 -2.76
C HIS A 53 2.93 -12.82 -2.00
N SER A 54 3.51 -13.90 -2.49
CA SER A 54 4.73 -14.50 -1.93
C SER A 54 5.75 -14.90 -3.00
N ASP A 55 5.39 -14.78 -4.27
CA ASP A 55 6.30 -15.03 -5.37
C ASP A 55 7.20 -13.81 -5.60
N PRO A 56 8.53 -13.94 -5.51
CA PRO A 56 9.44 -12.80 -5.64
C PRO A 56 9.34 -12.03 -6.96
N ASP A 57 9.16 -12.73 -8.08
CA ASP A 57 9.08 -12.11 -9.40
C ASP A 57 7.79 -11.31 -9.55
N THR A 58 6.69 -11.89 -9.08
CA THR A 58 5.39 -11.20 -8.99
C THR A 58 5.48 -9.95 -8.11
N ILE A 59 6.14 -10.03 -6.96
CA ILE A 59 6.34 -8.86 -6.07
C ILE A 59 7.12 -7.75 -6.80
N LYS A 60 8.20 -8.07 -7.51
CA LYS A 60 8.96 -7.08 -8.29
C LYS A 60 8.09 -6.39 -9.35
N GLN A 61 7.31 -7.16 -10.10
CA GLN A 61 6.41 -6.61 -11.13
C GLN A 61 5.36 -5.69 -10.53
N LEU A 62 4.78 -6.06 -9.39
CA LEU A 62 3.79 -5.26 -8.68
C LEU A 62 4.39 -3.96 -8.11
N LEU A 63 5.64 -3.98 -7.62
CA LEU A 63 6.34 -2.78 -7.17
C LEU A 63 6.51 -1.76 -8.30
N ALA A 64 6.86 -2.20 -9.52
CA ALA A 64 6.94 -1.32 -10.68
C ALA A 64 5.56 -0.78 -11.07
N THR A 65 4.56 -1.66 -11.13
CA THR A 65 3.17 -1.31 -11.49
C THR A 65 2.52 -0.36 -10.50
N GLN A 66 2.91 -0.40 -9.22
CA GLN A 66 2.37 0.46 -8.15
C GLN A 66 2.58 1.95 -8.42
N VAL A 67 3.62 2.32 -9.18
CA VAL A 67 3.96 3.71 -9.46
C VAL A 67 2.85 4.43 -10.25
N THR A 68 2.17 3.70 -11.12
CA THR A 68 1.09 4.20 -11.97
C THR A 68 -0.29 3.72 -11.55
N SER A 69 -0.36 2.81 -10.58
CA SER A 69 -1.61 2.23 -10.10
C SER A 69 -2.11 2.91 -8.83
N PRO A 70 -3.45 3.04 -8.64
CA PRO A 70 -4.02 3.53 -7.41
C PRO A 70 -3.63 2.65 -6.22
N VAL A 71 -3.71 3.23 -5.02
CA VAL A 71 -3.49 2.50 -3.77
C VAL A 71 -4.84 1.95 -3.29
N LEU A 72 -5.09 0.66 -3.49
CA LEU A 72 -6.32 -0.02 -3.09
C LEU A 72 -6.37 -0.34 -1.58
N TRP A 73 -6.11 0.67 -0.75
CA TRP A 73 -6.04 0.52 0.70
C TRP A 73 -7.37 0.08 1.31
N GLU A 74 -8.49 0.61 0.80
CA GLU A 74 -9.84 0.25 1.27
C GLU A 74 -10.09 -1.25 1.12
N ASN A 75 -9.82 -1.78 -0.07
CA ASN A 75 -9.94 -3.21 -0.36
C ASN A 75 -9.00 -4.06 0.50
N THR A 76 -7.78 -3.59 0.75
CA THR A 76 -6.83 -4.27 1.65
C THR A 76 -7.37 -4.37 3.07
N MET A 77 -7.92 -3.28 3.61
CA MET A 77 -8.50 -3.27 4.95
C MET A 77 -9.74 -4.18 5.05
N ASP A 78 -10.66 -4.09 4.08
CA ASP A 78 -11.85 -4.95 4.05
C ASP A 78 -11.48 -6.43 4.01
N SER A 79 -10.51 -6.78 3.18
CA SER A 79 -9.99 -8.14 3.08
C SER A 79 -9.34 -8.58 4.39
N MET A 80 -8.45 -7.78 4.98
CA MET A 80 -7.77 -8.16 6.23
C MET A 80 -8.76 -8.32 7.39
N LEU A 81 -9.64 -7.34 7.61
CA LEU A 81 -10.63 -7.35 8.68
C LEU A 81 -11.63 -8.52 8.52
N GLY A 82 -12.00 -8.86 7.27
CA GLY A 82 -12.85 -10.01 6.98
C GLY A 82 -12.17 -11.37 7.17
N ASN A 83 -10.84 -11.43 7.23
CA ASN A 83 -10.06 -12.67 7.25
C ASN A 83 -9.32 -12.88 8.58
N GLY A 84 -10.03 -12.75 9.70
CA GLY A 84 -9.50 -13.13 11.02
C GLY A 84 -8.44 -12.17 11.56
N PHE A 85 -8.59 -10.87 11.27
CA PHE A 85 -7.75 -9.84 11.87
C PHE A 85 -7.85 -9.84 13.40
N GLU A 86 -6.71 -9.91 14.08
CA GLU A 86 -6.63 -9.87 15.55
C GLU A 86 -6.04 -8.54 16.04
N GLU A 87 -4.89 -8.16 15.49
CA GLU A 87 -4.16 -6.94 15.83
C GLU A 87 -3.20 -6.52 14.71
N ALA A 88 -2.93 -5.22 14.64
CA ALA A 88 -1.92 -4.62 13.77
C ALA A 88 -0.76 -4.03 14.56
N TYR A 89 0.38 -3.93 13.89
CA TYR A 89 1.54 -3.20 14.37
C TYR A 89 1.93 -2.18 13.30
N GLU A 90 1.80 -0.88 13.59
CA GLU A 90 2.28 0.20 12.73
C GLU A 90 3.75 0.47 13.08
N LEU A 91 4.64 0.29 12.11
CA LEU A 91 6.08 0.51 12.26
C LEU A 91 6.46 1.84 11.59
N GLY A 92 7.06 2.75 12.36
CA GLY A 92 7.58 4.03 11.85
C GLY A 92 6.94 5.24 12.52
N PRO A 93 7.28 6.46 12.06
CA PRO A 93 6.90 7.68 12.76
C PRO A 93 5.41 7.99 12.64
N GLY A 94 4.79 8.29 13.77
CA GLY A 94 3.41 8.74 13.83
C GLY A 94 2.41 7.60 13.98
N LYS A 95 1.18 7.82 13.48
CA LYS A 95 0.04 6.90 13.71
C LYS A 95 -1.02 6.99 12.60
N VAL A 96 -0.57 7.26 11.38
CA VAL A 96 -1.47 7.59 10.27
C VAL A 96 -2.26 6.35 9.86
N THR A 97 -1.58 5.22 9.66
CA THR A 97 -2.24 4.00 9.20
C THR A 97 -3.09 3.37 10.30
N ALA A 98 -2.70 3.45 11.57
CA ALA A 98 -3.55 3.12 12.72
C ALA A 98 -4.81 4.01 12.76
N GLY A 99 -4.66 5.31 12.50
CA GLY A 99 -5.78 6.24 12.39
C GLY A 99 -6.73 5.91 11.24
N ILE A 100 -6.20 5.48 10.10
CA ILE A 100 -6.99 5.03 8.95
C ILE A 100 -7.70 3.72 9.27
N LEU A 101 -7.02 2.72 9.83
CA LEU A 101 -7.61 1.44 10.25
C LEU A 101 -8.83 1.66 11.15
N LYS A 102 -8.76 2.58 12.11
CA LYS A 102 -9.89 2.92 12.99
C LYS A 102 -11.12 3.52 12.29
N ARG A 103 -10.98 3.96 11.03
CA ARG A 103 -12.12 4.40 10.20
C ARG A 103 -12.90 3.20 9.64
N PHE A 104 -12.25 2.06 9.46
CA PHE A 104 -12.86 0.81 9.02
C PHE A 104 -13.45 0.03 10.19
N ASP A 105 -12.68 -0.11 11.27
CA ASP A 105 -13.15 -0.74 12.51
C ASP A 105 -12.62 0.01 13.74
N LYS A 106 -13.54 0.57 14.52
CA LYS A 106 -13.22 1.33 15.74
C LYS A 106 -12.64 0.45 16.85
N GLN A 107 -12.89 -0.85 16.83
CA GLN A 107 -12.42 -1.81 17.82
C GLN A 107 -11.09 -2.48 17.41
N ALA A 108 -10.65 -2.29 16.16
CA ALA A 108 -9.40 -2.84 15.67
C ALA A 108 -8.22 -2.40 16.54
N LYS A 109 -7.48 -3.39 17.03
CA LYS A 109 -6.27 -3.17 17.84
C LYS A 109 -5.11 -2.82 16.92
N CYS A 110 -4.41 -1.73 17.23
CA CYS A 110 -3.18 -1.37 16.54
C CYS A 110 -2.16 -0.77 17.51
N THR A 111 -0.99 -1.37 17.58
CA THR A 111 0.15 -0.91 18.39
C THR A 111 1.11 -0.15 17.48
N ASN A 112 1.52 1.05 17.90
CA ASN A 112 2.50 1.84 17.14
C ASN A 112 3.90 1.55 17.73
N ILE A 113 4.85 1.29 16.85
CA ILE A 113 6.25 1.04 17.20
C ILE A 113 7.07 2.10 16.48
N ASP A 114 7.58 3.06 17.26
CA ASP A 114 8.55 4.04 16.76
C ASP A 114 9.88 3.32 16.49
N VAL A 115 10.42 3.51 15.28
CA VAL A 115 11.65 2.88 14.77
C VAL A 115 12.64 3.96 14.35
#